data_AF-A0A7X8GE34-F1
#
_entry.id   AF-A0A7X8GE34-F1
#
_cell.length_a   1.000
_cell.length_b   1.000
_cell.length_c   1.000
_cell.angle_alpha   90.00
_cell.angle_beta   90.00
_cell.angle_gamma   90.00
#
_symmetry.space_group_name_H-M   'P 1'
#
loop_
_entity.id
_entity.type
_entity.pdbx_description
1 polymer ?
#
loop_
_entity_poly.entity_id
_entity_poly.type
_entity_poly.pdbx_seq_one_letter_code
_entity_poly.pdbx_strand_id
1 'polypeptide(L)'
;MEITLSFGSKKMYASLFDTSTAHAIYKALPFTGNVQLWGNEAYFEIPVFHPLEQDASETVPIGGLAYWPQGKCFCVFWGQNPISAVNVFGKIHTNLDDIYSLKNNERMIVDVQL
;
A
#
# COMPACT_ATOMS: atom_id res chain seq x y z
N MET A 1 -3.42 -13.13 4.22
CA MET A 1 -3.02 -12.37 5.43
C MET A 1 -3.82 -11.08 5.40
N GLU A 2 -4.45 -10.68 6.51
CA GLU A 2 -5.34 -9.51 6.52
C GLU A 2 -4.70 -8.34 7.27
N ILE A 3 -4.82 -7.14 6.70
CA ILE A 3 -4.27 -5.90 7.27
C ILE A 3 -5.34 -4.81 7.31
N THR A 4 -5.09 -3.85 8.19
CA THR A 4 -5.88 -2.64 8.31
C THR A 4 -5.02 -1.44 7.94
N LEU A 5 -5.57 -0.53 7.13
CA LEU A 5 -5.01 0.80 6.87
C LEU A 5 -5.89 1.84 7.56
N SER A 6 -5.32 2.75 8.32
CA SER A 6 -6.08 3.77 9.07
C SER A 6 -5.45 5.14 8.97
N PHE A 7 -6.28 6.17 8.81
CA PHE A 7 -5.89 7.58 8.81
C PHE A 7 -7.05 8.42 9.33
N GLY A 8 -6.76 9.40 10.19
CA GLY A 8 -7.81 10.11 10.94
C GLY A 8 -8.76 9.14 11.67
N SER A 9 -10.07 9.25 11.40
CA SER A 9 -11.10 8.34 11.90
C SER A 9 -11.50 7.24 10.91
N LYS A 10 -10.83 7.14 9.77
CA LYS A 10 -11.19 6.25 8.65
C LYS A 10 -10.35 4.99 8.70
N LYS A 11 -10.94 3.89 8.23
CA LYS A 11 -10.32 2.57 8.26
C LYS A 11 -10.71 1.79 7.01
N MET A 12 -9.70 1.24 6.34
CA MET A 12 -9.85 0.35 5.19
C MET A 12 -9.26 -1.02 5.52
N TYR A 13 -9.85 -2.07 4.96
CA TYR A 13 -9.39 -3.45 5.15
C TYR A 13 -8.84 -4.00 3.84
N ALA A 14 -7.74 -4.73 3.91
CA ALA A 14 -7.07 -5.29 2.76
C ALA A 14 -6.55 -6.70 3.02
N SER A 15 -6.61 -7.51 1.97
CA SER A 15 -6.02 -8.85 1.94
C SER A 15 -4.68 -8.79 1.20
N LEU A 16 -3.65 -9.41 1.77
CA LEU A 16 -2.36 -9.59 1.11
C LEU A 16 -2.32 -10.92 0.36
N PHE A 17 -1.68 -10.90 -0.81
CA PHE A 17 -1.41 -12.06 -1.64
C PHE A 17 -0.32 -12.95 -1.03
N ASP A 18 -0.17 -14.16 -1.56
CA ASP A 18 0.90 -15.07 -1.15
C ASP A 18 2.18 -14.81 -1.96
N THR A 19 2.81 -13.66 -1.69
CA THR A 19 4.07 -13.24 -2.34
C THR A 19 5.16 -12.93 -1.31
N SER A 20 6.43 -13.01 -1.72
CA SER A 20 7.55 -12.72 -0.82
C SER A 20 7.50 -11.30 -0.25
N THR A 21 7.10 -10.32 -1.08
CA THR A 21 6.87 -8.93 -0.68
C THR A 21 5.76 -8.83 0.36
N ALA A 22 4.61 -9.49 0.15
CA ALA A 22 3.51 -9.48 1.11
C ALA A 22 3.94 -10.04 2.47
N HIS A 23 4.68 -11.15 2.49
CA HIS A 23 5.21 -11.75 3.73
C HIS A 23 6.21 -10.83 4.42
N ALA A 24 7.09 -10.16 3.68
CA ALA A 24 8.05 -9.21 4.24
C ALA A 24 7.35 -8.00 4.87
N ILE A 25 6.35 -7.44 4.19
CA ILE A 25 5.52 -6.33 4.70
C ILE A 25 4.75 -6.77 5.94
N TYR A 26 4.10 -7.93 5.91
CA TYR A 26 3.31 -8.41 7.05
C TYR A 26 4.16 -8.62 8.31
N LYS A 27 5.39 -9.13 8.17
CA LYS A 27 6.34 -9.30 9.28
C LYS A 27 6.82 -7.99 9.88
N ALA A 28 6.76 -6.89 9.14
CA ALA A 28 7.17 -5.56 9.60
C ALA A 28 6.04 -4.79 10.30
N LEU A 29 4.81 -5.32 10.31
CA LEU A 29 3.67 -4.66 10.95
C LEU A 29 3.80 -4.69 12.49
N PRO A 30 3.30 -3.65 13.19
CA PRO A 30 2.72 -2.42 12.63
C PRO A 30 3.78 -1.40 12.19
N PHE A 31 3.43 -0.60 11.19
CA PHE A 31 4.21 0.59 10.82
C PHE A 31 3.32 1.78 10.48
N THR A 32 3.93 2.95 10.36
CA THR A 32 3.25 4.21 10.08
C THR A 32 4.11 5.10 9.20
N GLY A 33 3.48 5.92 8.38
CA GLY A 33 4.17 6.89 7.55
C GLY A 33 3.29 8.10 7.24
N ASN A 34 3.94 9.18 6.86
CA ASN A 34 3.25 10.36 6.35
C ASN A 34 3.08 10.18 4.84
N VAL A 35 1.83 10.09 4.41
CA VAL A 35 1.48 9.81 3.02
C VAL A 35 1.95 10.95 2.12
N GLN A 36 2.57 10.60 0.99
CA GLN A 36 2.69 11.47 -0.16
C GLN A 36 1.61 11.10 -1.19
N LEU A 37 0.99 12.10 -1.81
CA LEU A 37 0.01 11.91 -2.87
C LEU A 37 0.61 12.26 -4.23
N TRP A 38 0.33 11.43 -5.24
CA TRP A 38 0.62 11.69 -6.64
C TRP A 38 -0.57 11.27 -7.50
N GLY A 39 -1.39 12.25 -7.90
CA GLY A 39 -2.65 11.95 -8.57
C GLY A 39 -3.55 11.06 -7.69
N ASN A 40 -3.91 9.89 -8.20
CA ASN A 40 -4.72 8.88 -7.51
C ASN A 40 -3.88 7.71 -6.94
N GLU A 41 -2.72 8.07 -6.37
CA GLU A 41 -1.81 7.18 -5.64
C GLU A 41 -1.41 7.83 -4.31
N ALA A 42 -1.37 7.02 -3.26
CA ALA A 42 -0.76 7.34 -1.97
C ALA A 42 0.46 6.46 -1.77
N TYR A 43 1.57 7.03 -1.32
CA TYR A 43 2.77 6.27 -1.00
C TYR A 43 3.52 6.82 0.21
N PHE A 44 4.24 5.96 0.92
CA PHE A 44 5.17 6.36 1.98
C PHE A 44 6.22 5.27 2.22
N GLU A 45 7.40 5.67 2.68
CA GLU A 45 8.50 4.74 2.99
C GLU A 45 8.14 3.84 4.19
N ILE A 46 8.51 2.56 4.10
CA ILE A 46 8.32 1.56 5.15
C ILE A 46 9.65 0.87 5.50
N PRO A 47 9.80 0.25 6.70
CA PRO A 47 11.04 -0.42 7.11
C PRO A 47 11.21 -1.79 6.45
N VAL A 48 10.95 -1.89 5.14
CA VAL A 48 11.07 -3.11 4.34
C VAL A 48 11.99 -2.85 3.17
N PHE A 49 12.96 -3.75 2.99
CA PHE A 49 13.81 -3.81 1.80
C PHE A 49 13.50 -5.11 1.06
N HIS A 50 12.93 -4.99 -0.13
CA HIS A 50 12.62 -6.15 -0.98
C HIS A 50 12.96 -5.83 -2.45
N PRO A 51 13.58 -6.74 -3.20
CA PRO A 51 13.83 -6.51 -4.62
C PRO A 51 12.52 -6.57 -5.42
N LEU A 52 12.59 -6.07 -6.66
CA LEU A 52 11.54 -6.27 -7.65
C LEU A 52 11.35 -7.78 -7.90
N GLU A 53 10.11 -8.23 -7.93
CA GLU A 53 9.74 -9.63 -8.19
C GLU A 53 9.61 -9.90 -9.69
N GLN A 54 9.65 -11.17 -10.08
CA GLN A 54 9.60 -11.57 -11.49
C GLN A 54 8.28 -11.19 -12.17
N ASP A 55 7.20 -11.14 -11.40
CA ASP A 55 5.84 -10.79 -11.78
C ASP A 55 5.48 -9.33 -11.44
N ALA A 56 6.49 -8.48 -11.20
CA ALA A 56 6.27 -7.06 -11.01
C ALA A 56 5.54 -6.43 -12.22
N SER A 57 4.72 -5.43 -11.93
CA SER A 57 3.77 -4.87 -12.88
C SER A 57 3.93 -3.35 -13.03
N GLU A 58 3.77 -2.86 -14.26
CA GLU A 58 3.66 -1.43 -14.57
C GLU A 58 2.21 -0.91 -14.49
N THR A 59 1.28 -1.78 -14.07
CA THR A 59 -0.13 -1.43 -13.86
C THR A 59 -0.65 -2.01 -12.55
N VAL A 60 -1.48 -1.25 -11.85
CA VAL A 60 -2.10 -1.69 -10.60
C VAL A 60 -3.60 -1.43 -10.68
N PRO A 61 -4.47 -2.43 -10.44
CA PRO A 61 -5.91 -2.21 -10.40
C PRO A 61 -6.31 -1.21 -9.31
N ILE A 62 -7.47 -0.57 -9.48
CA ILE A 62 -8.08 0.25 -8.43
C ILE A 62 -8.26 -0.58 -7.15
N GLY A 63 -7.84 -0.02 -6.02
CA GLY A 63 -7.78 -0.66 -4.71
C GLY A 63 -6.56 -1.56 -4.52
N GLY A 64 -5.66 -1.65 -5.50
CA GLY A 64 -4.45 -2.45 -5.41
C GLY A 64 -3.42 -1.83 -4.47
N LEU A 65 -2.71 -2.70 -3.75
CA LEU A 65 -1.55 -2.38 -2.95
C LEU A 65 -0.30 -2.88 -3.66
N ALA A 66 0.71 -2.01 -3.79
CA ALA A 66 1.97 -2.39 -4.38
C ALA A 66 3.15 -1.80 -3.61
N TYR A 67 4.29 -2.48 -3.69
CA TYR A 67 5.54 -2.04 -3.10
C TYR A 67 6.46 -1.55 -4.20
N TRP A 68 7.01 -0.35 -4.03
CA TRP A 68 7.97 0.24 -4.96
C TRP A 68 9.39 0.14 -4.38
N PRO A 69 10.23 -0.79 -4.89
CA PRO A 69 11.55 -1.08 -4.31
C PRO A 69 12.50 0.12 -4.27
N GLN A 70 12.49 0.96 -5.31
CA GLN A 70 13.43 2.07 -5.47
C GLN A 70 13.26 3.13 -4.37
N GLY A 71 12.03 3.36 -3.90
CA GLY A 71 11.71 4.25 -2.79
C GLY A 71 11.43 3.55 -1.47
N LYS A 72 11.46 2.20 -1.44
CA LYS A 72 10.99 1.37 -0.31
C LYS A 72 9.56 1.74 0.13
N CYS A 73 8.71 2.07 -0.84
CA CYS A 73 7.40 2.64 -0.56
C CYS A 73 6.33 1.56 -0.51
N PHE A 74 5.43 1.70 0.46
CA PHE A 74 4.10 1.11 0.44
C PHE A 74 3.19 2.04 -0.38
N CYS A 75 2.55 1.52 -1.44
CA CYS A 75 1.70 2.29 -2.32
C CYS A 75 0.25 1.76 -2.31
N VAL A 76 -0.71 2.67 -2.38
CA VAL A 76 -2.14 2.42 -2.55
C VAL A 76 -2.62 3.12 -3.82
N PHE A 77 -3.29 2.40 -4.71
CA PHE A 77 -3.74 2.93 -6.01
C PHE A 77 -5.27 2.97 -6.10
N TRP A 78 -5.83 4.09 -6.56
CA TRP A 78 -7.27 4.23 -6.84
C TRP A 78 -7.56 4.93 -8.16
N GLY A 79 -6.61 4.87 -9.10
CA GLY A 79 -6.79 5.40 -10.46
C GLY A 79 -5.53 5.95 -11.13
N GLN A 80 -4.36 5.75 -10.52
CA GLN A 80 -3.05 6.13 -11.05
C GLN A 80 -2.28 4.87 -11.46
N ASN A 81 -1.44 4.97 -12.48
CA ASN A 81 -0.45 3.92 -12.79
C ASN A 81 0.87 4.24 -12.08
N PRO A 82 1.62 3.22 -11.64
CA PRO A 82 2.91 3.41 -10.99
C PRO A 82 3.91 4.06 -11.96
N ILE A 83 4.88 4.79 -11.41
CA ILE A 83 5.93 5.46 -12.21
C ILE A 83 6.88 4.46 -12.91
N SER A 84 6.99 3.25 -12.35
CA SER A 84 7.80 2.14 -12.85
C SER A 84 7.22 0.82 -12.33
N ALA A 85 7.76 -0.32 -12.76
CA ALA A 85 7.34 -1.62 -12.23
C ALA A 85 7.35 -1.68 -10.69
N VAL A 86 6.30 -2.27 -10.11
CA VAL A 86 6.08 -2.45 -8.66
C VAL A 86 5.67 -3.89 -8.35
N ASN A 87 5.90 -4.34 -7.12
CA ASN A 87 5.44 -5.64 -6.65
C ASN A 87 4.01 -5.49 -6.11
N VAL A 88 3.01 -5.97 -6.85
CA VAL A 88 1.62 -5.95 -6.37
C VAL A 88 1.48 -7.04 -5.31
N PHE A 89 1.19 -6.64 -4.08
CA PHE A 89 1.23 -7.56 -2.93
C PHE A 89 -0.11 -7.70 -2.21
N GLY A 90 -1.12 -6.92 -2.58
CA GLY A 90 -2.44 -7.01 -1.95
C GLY A 90 -3.51 -6.15 -2.59
N LYS A 91 -4.68 -6.16 -1.97
CA LYS A 91 -5.85 -5.43 -2.44
C LYS A 91 -6.76 -5.03 -1.28
N ILE A 92 -7.22 -3.78 -1.29
CA ILE A 92 -8.27 -3.26 -0.42
C ILE A 92 -9.62 -3.88 -0.85
N HIS A 93 -10.37 -4.40 0.12
CA HIS A 93 -11.68 -5.02 -0.10
C HIS A 93 -12.85 -4.22 0.50
N THR A 94 -12.58 -3.16 1.25
CA THR A 94 -13.58 -2.14 1.59
C THR A 94 -13.90 -1.22 0.41
N ASN A 95 -15.01 -0.50 0.51
CA ASN A 95 -15.27 0.65 -0.36
C ASN A 95 -14.13 1.69 -0.19
N LEU A 96 -13.73 2.32 -1.30
CA LEU A 96 -12.64 3.29 -1.36
C LEU A 96 -13.09 4.74 -1.14
N ASP A 97 -14.37 5.02 -0.90
CA ASP A 97 -14.88 6.39 -0.69
C ASP A 97 -14.04 7.21 0.30
N ASP A 98 -13.58 6.56 1.37
CA ASP A 98 -12.74 7.17 2.39
C ASP A 98 -11.40 7.69 1.84
N ILE A 99 -10.79 6.99 0.88
CA ILE A 99 -9.45 7.32 0.35
C ILE A 99 -9.42 8.67 -0.35
N TYR A 100 -10.55 9.11 -0.93
CA TYR A 100 -10.66 10.40 -1.60
C TYR A 100 -10.53 11.60 -0.65
N SER A 101 -10.64 11.36 0.65
CA SER A 101 -10.44 12.38 1.68
C SER A 101 -9.02 12.44 2.24
N LEU A 102 -8.15 11.49 1.87
CA LEU A 102 -6.76 11.42 2.31
C LEU A 102 -5.99 12.64 1.81
N LYS A 103 -5.18 13.24 2.67
CA LYS A 103 -4.40 14.44 2.35
C LYS A 103 -2.91 14.14 2.29
N ASN A 104 -2.20 14.98 1.53
CA ASN A 104 -0.75 14.96 1.53
C ASN A 104 -0.22 15.23 2.96
N ASN A 105 0.82 14.49 3.36
CA ASN A 105 1.41 14.46 4.69
C ASN A 105 0.47 13.97 5.81
N GLU A 106 -0.67 13.36 5.49
CA GLU A 106 -1.54 12.73 6.50
C GLU A 106 -0.92 11.42 6.98
N ARG A 107 -1.00 11.19 8.30
CA ARG A 107 -0.42 9.99 8.92
C ARG A 107 -1.30 8.78 8.65
N MET A 108 -0.74 7.76 8.01
CA MET A 108 -1.35 6.45 7.85
C MET A 108 -0.70 5.45 8.81
N ILE A 109 -1.51 4.57 9.39
CA ILE A 109 -1.09 3.43 10.22
C ILE A 109 -1.51 2.18 9.47
N VAL A 110 -0.59 1.22 9.37
CA VAL A 110 -0.85 -0.10 8.81
C VAL A 110 -0.56 -1.14 9.89
N ASP A 111 -1.52 -2.02 10.13
CA ASP A 111 -1.45 -3.02 11.20
C ASP A 111 -2.10 -4.34 10.76
N VAL A 112 -1.86 -5.41 11.52
CA VAL A 112 -2.56 -6.69 11.37
C VAL A 112 -4.05 -6.48 11.66
N GLN A 113 -4.91 -7.05 10.82
CA GLN A 113 -6.33 -7.14 11.12
C GLN A 113 -6.56 -8.34 12.06
N LEU A 114 -6.98 -8.05 13.29
CA LEU A 114 -7.39 -9.04 14.29
C LEU A 114 -8.82 -9.56 14.04
#